data_AF-A0A920PJ61-F1
#
_entry.id   AF-A0A920PJ61-F1
#
_cell.length_a   1.000
_cell.length_b   1.000
_cell.length_c   1.000
_cell.angle_alpha   90.00
_cell.angle_beta   90.00
_cell.angle_gamma   90.00
#
_symmetry.space_group_name_H-M   'P 1'
#
loop_
_entity.id
_entity.type
_entity.pdbx_description
1 polymer ?
#
loop_
_entity_poly.entity_id
_entity_poly.type
_entity_poly.pdbx_seq_one_letter_code
_entity_poly.pdbx_strand_id
1 'polypeptide(L)'
;MFKKLLVIWLGLIIGLTGTVSVSQAGEVNVYSYRKPKLIDPMFAEFTKETGIKVNSVYAKKGMLEKLQSEGRNSPADLVFTVDIGRLSDIHMQVLHNQSIASDLLGISPTSTWSQRATGLV
;
A
#
# COMPACT_ATOMS: atom_id res chain seq x y z
N MET A 1 46.88 -12.04 33.57
CA MET A 1 46.20 -10.79 33.15
C MET A 1 45.89 -10.73 31.65
N PHE A 2 46.70 -11.32 30.76
CA PHE A 2 46.45 -11.38 29.30
C PHE A 2 45.14 -12.08 28.86
N LYS A 3 44.66 -13.08 29.62
CA LYS A 3 43.39 -13.78 29.31
C LYS A 3 42.15 -12.87 29.43
N LYS A 4 42.19 -11.82 30.26
CA LYS A 4 41.10 -10.83 30.38
C LYS A 4 41.10 -9.85 29.20
N LEU A 5 42.28 -9.57 28.62
CA LEU A 5 42.41 -8.72 27.44
C LEU A 5 41.88 -9.39 26.17
N LEU A 6 42.04 -10.71 26.04
CA LEU A 6 41.55 -11.50 24.91
C LEU A 6 40.02 -11.62 24.89
N VAL A 7 39.38 -11.66 26.06
CA VAL A 7 37.91 -11.70 26.19
C VAL A 7 37.27 -10.35 25.81
N ILE A 8 37.95 -9.23 26.05
CA ILE A 8 37.47 -7.89 25.68
C ILE A 8 37.55 -7.69 24.15
N TRP A 9 38.58 -8.24 23.49
CA TRP A 9 38.67 -8.24 22.03
C TRP A 9 37.65 -9.16 21.35
N LEU A 10 37.33 -10.31 21.96
CA LEU A 10 36.32 -11.23 21.44
C LEU A 10 34.89 -10.67 21.61
N GLY A 11 34.62 -9.94 22.69
CA GLY A 11 33.35 -9.27 22.92
C GLY A 11 33.08 -8.10 21.96
N LEU A 12 34.13 -7.42 21.49
CA LEU A 12 34.00 -6.29 20.56
C LEU A 12 33.60 -6.73 19.13
N ILE A 13 33.94 -7.95 18.73
CA ILE A 13 33.62 -8.50 17.40
C ILE A 13 32.14 -8.92 17.30
N ILE A 14 31.49 -9.27 18.42
CA ILE A 14 30.08 -9.69 18.45
C ILE A 14 29.10 -8.51 18.44
N GLY A 15 29.56 -7.30 18.80
CA GLY A 15 28.72 -6.09 18.82
C GLY A 15 28.49 -5.41 17.46
N LEU A 16 29.13 -5.89 16.39
CA LEU A 16 29.10 -5.26 15.07
C LEU A 16 28.42 -6.13 14.00
N THR A 17 27.39 -6.91 14.37
CA THR A 17 26.46 -7.47 13.40
C THR A 17 25.33 -6.47 13.18
N GLY A 18 25.62 -5.45 12.36
CA GLY A 18 24.61 -4.50 11.91
C GLY A 18 23.43 -5.26 11.30
N THR A 19 22.22 -4.95 11.76
CA THR A 19 20.99 -5.43 11.15
C THR A 19 20.94 -4.90 9.73
N VAL A 20 21.30 -5.73 8.76
CA VAL A 20 21.04 -5.43 7.35
C VAL A 20 19.53 -5.45 7.15
N SER A 21 18.91 -4.26 7.13
CA SER A 21 17.54 -4.11 6.68
C SER A 21 17.51 -4.41 5.19
N VAL A 22 17.30 -5.68 4.85
CA VAL A 22 16.90 -6.06 3.49
C VAL A 22 15.55 -5.39 3.28
N SER A 23 15.53 -4.32 2.47
CA SER A 23 14.29 -3.75 1.96
C SER A 23 13.63 -4.83 1.10
N GLN A 24 12.71 -5.58 1.70
CA GLN A 24 11.92 -6.56 1.00
C GLN A 24 10.95 -5.77 0.13
N ALA A 25 11.06 -5.94 -1.18
CA ALA A 25 10.12 -5.32 -2.10
C ALA A 25 8.70 -5.76 -1.74
N GLY A 26 7.85 -4.78 -1.42
CA GLY A 26 6.46 -5.04 -1.03
C GLY A 26 5.65 -5.63 -2.19
N GLU A 27 4.54 -6.28 -1.85
CA GLU A 27 3.52 -6.62 -2.83
C GLU A 27 2.30 -5.72 -2.62
N VAL A 28 1.59 -5.38 -3.69
CA VAL A 28 0.33 -4.61 -3.65
C VAL A 28 -0.73 -5.33 -4.47
N ASN A 29 -1.93 -5.44 -3.91
CA ASN A 29 -3.05 -6.15 -4.52
C ASN A 29 -4.07 -5.16 -5.10
N VAL A 30 -4.25 -5.21 -6.42
CA VAL A 30 -5.11 -4.27 -7.16
C VAL A 30 -6.33 -4.98 -7.71
N TYR A 31 -7.51 -4.53 -7.30
CA TYR A 31 -8.79 -5.00 -7.83
C TYR A 31 -9.24 -4.04 -8.92
N SER A 32 -9.27 -4.49 -10.18
CA SER A 32 -9.51 -3.62 -11.32
C SER A 32 -10.75 -3.99 -12.14
N TYR A 33 -11.51 -2.96 -12.52
CA TYR A 33 -12.57 -3.04 -13.53
C TYR A 33 -12.06 -2.81 -14.96
N ARG A 34 -10.76 -2.54 -15.12
CA ARG A 34 -10.15 -2.24 -16.41
C ARG A 34 -9.76 -3.52 -17.14
N LYS A 35 -9.47 -3.41 -18.44
CA LYS A 35 -9.00 -4.56 -19.24
C LYS A 35 -7.50 -4.77 -18.95
N PRO A 36 -7.04 -6.02 -18.71
CA PRO A 36 -5.64 -6.32 -18.40
C PRO A 36 -4.67 -5.72 -19.42
N LYS A 37 -4.95 -5.91 -20.71
CA LYS A 37 -4.15 -5.38 -21.83
C LYS A 37 -3.85 -3.87 -21.75
N LEU A 38 -4.69 -3.08 -21.07
CA LEU A 38 -4.50 -1.63 -20.95
C LEU A 38 -3.68 -1.23 -19.72
N ILE A 39 -3.65 -2.06 -18.68
CA ILE A 39 -3.10 -1.69 -17.37
C ILE A 39 -1.87 -2.52 -16.99
N ASP A 40 -1.79 -3.78 -17.42
CA ASP A 40 -0.63 -4.63 -17.16
C ASP A 40 0.71 -3.98 -17.58
N PRO A 41 0.83 -3.28 -18.73
CA PRO A 41 2.07 -2.59 -19.08
C PRO A 41 2.44 -1.47 -18.09
N MET A 42 1.44 -0.80 -17.53
CA MET A 42 1.65 0.27 -16.55
C MET A 42 2.11 -0.31 -15.20
N PHE A 43 1.51 -1.43 -14.77
CA PHE A 43 1.96 -2.14 -13.57
C PHE A 43 3.37 -2.74 -13.75
N ALA A 44 3.70 -3.23 -14.94
CA ALA A 44 5.03 -3.74 -15.23
C ALA A 44 6.09 -2.64 -15.10
N GLU A 45 5.84 -1.43 -15.63
CA GLU A 45 6.77 -0.32 -15.47
C GLU A 45 6.85 0.15 -14.02
N PHE A 46 5.72 0.24 -13.31
CA PHE A 46 5.71 0.55 -11.88
C PHE A 46 6.54 -0.46 -11.07
N THR A 47 6.38 -1.76 -11.32
CA THR A 47 7.17 -2.81 -10.65
C THR A 47 8.65 -2.71 -11.03
N LYS A 48 8.97 -2.34 -12.27
CA LYS A 48 10.36 -2.15 -12.71
C LYS A 48 11.03 -0.95 -12.04
N GLU A 49 10.31 0.16 -11.87
CA GLU A 49 10.85 1.37 -11.23
C GLU A 49 10.95 1.25 -9.70
N THR A 50 9.94 0.65 -9.06
CA THR A 50 9.82 0.63 -7.60
C THR A 50 10.27 -0.67 -6.96
N GLY A 51 10.38 -1.75 -7.75
CA GLY A 51 10.55 -3.12 -7.26
C GLY A 51 9.28 -3.75 -6.69
N ILE A 52 8.20 -2.99 -6.47
CA ILE A 52 6.97 -3.47 -5.81
C ILE A 52 6.18 -4.34 -6.77
N LYS A 53 5.87 -5.58 -6.35
CA LYS A 53 5.09 -6.52 -7.17
C LYS A 53 3.61 -6.18 -7.12
N VAL A 54 2.97 -6.06 -8.28
CA VAL A 54 1.54 -5.81 -8.38
C VAL A 54 0.78 -7.11 -8.66
N ASN A 55 -0.11 -7.51 -7.75
CA ASN A 55 -1.03 -8.63 -7.94
C ASN A 55 -2.40 -8.08 -8.36
N SER A 56 -2.81 -8.29 -9.61
CA SER A 56 -4.07 -7.72 -10.14
C SER A 56 -5.19 -8.75 -10.26
N VAL A 57 -6.38 -8.45 -9.71
CA VAL A 57 -7.61 -9.20 -9.90
C VAL A 57 -8.57 -8.40 -10.78
N TYR A 58 -9.01 -9.00 -11.88
CA TYR A 58 -9.87 -8.33 -12.86
C TYR A 58 -11.30 -8.85 -12.79
N ALA A 59 -12.28 -7.94 -12.69
CA ALA A 59 -13.69 -8.30 -12.82
C ALA A 59 -14.48 -7.23 -13.56
N LYS A 60 -15.40 -7.63 -14.44
CA LYS A 60 -16.29 -6.69 -15.15
C LYS A 60 -17.49 -6.26 -14.31
N LYS A 61 -17.93 -7.14 -13.40
CA LYS A 61 -19.09 -7.03 -12.51
C LYS A 61 -18.82 -7.89 -11.27
N GLY A 62 -19.60 -7.75 -10.19
CA GLY A 62 -19.52 -8.64 -9.03
C GLY A 62 -18.42 -8.31 -8.02
N MET A 63 -17.63 -7.25 -8.25
CA MET A 63 -16.48 -6.94 -7.41
C MET A 63 -16.87 -6.16 -6.15
N LEU A 64 -17.97 -5.41 -6.17
CA LEU A 64 -18.53 -4.80 -4.95
C LEU A 64 -18.97 -5.87 -3.96
N GLU A 65 -19.72 -6.87 -4.45
CA GLU A 65 -20.22 -7.99 -3.67
C GLU A 65 -19.07 -8.84 -3.11
N LYS A 66 -18.01 -9.04 -3.91
CA LYS A 66 -16.78 -9.69 -3.45
C LYS A 66 -16.11 -8.89 -2.33
N LEU A 67 -15.93 -7.58 -2.50
CA LEU A 67 -15.33 -6.72 -1.48
C LEU A 67 -16.16 -6.71 -0.19
N GLN A 68 -17.49 -6.71 -0.29
CA GLN A 68 -18.39 -6.84 0.86
C GLN A 68 -18.25 -8.18 1.56
N SER A 69 -18.18 -9.28 0.79
CA SER A 69 -18.00 -10.62 1.33
C SER A 69 -16.65 -10.79 2.02
N GLU A 70 -15.60 -10.11 1.54
CA GLU A 70 -14.28 -10.13 2.15
C GLU A 70 -14.19 -9.21 3.38
N GLY A 71 -14.92 -8.10 3.34
CA GLY A 71 -15.00 -7.12 4.42
C GLY A 71 -13.61 -6.65 4.87
N ARG A 72 -13.37 -6.72 6.18
CA ARG A 72 -12.09 -6.28 6.80
C ARG A 72 -10.89 -7.15 6.44
N ASN A 73 -11.11 -8.35 5.92
CA ASN A 73 -10.06 -9.29 5.55
C ASN A 73 -9.80 -9.30 4.04
N SER A 74 -10.31 -8.29 3.32
CA SER A 74 -10.03 -8.18 1.90
C SER A 74 -8.52 -8.03 1.68
N PRO A 75 -7.93 -8.83 0.79
CA PRO A 75 -6.55 -8.63 0.40
C PRO A 75 -6.39 -7.42 -0.52
N ALA A 76 -7.46 -6.73 -0.93
CA ALA A 76 -7.39 -5.61 -1.86
C ALA A 76 -6.83 -4.33 -1.21
N ASP A 77 -5.73 -3.81 -1.74
CA ASP A 77 -5.11 -2.55 -1.32
C ASP A 77 -5.62 -1.36 -2.15
N LEU A 78 -5.95 -1.61 -3.43
CA LEU A 78 -6.43 -0.58 -4.35
C LEU A 78 -7.62 -1.13 -5.16
N VAL A 79 -8.69 -0.34 -5.26
CA VAL A 79 -9.75 -0.58 -6.24
C VAL A 79 -9.62 0.40 -7.40
N PHE A 80 -9.44 -0.11 -8.61
CA PHE A 80 -9.20 0.68 -9.80
C PHE A 80 -10.37 0.61 -10.80
N THR A 81 -11.12 1.70 -10.90
CA THR A 81 -12.30 1.83 -11.78
C THR A 81 -12.15 2.97 -12.79
N VAL A 82 -13.06 3.01 -13.76
CA VAL A 82 -13.25 4.10 -14.73
C VAL A 82 -14.55 4.88 -14.50
N ASP A 83 -15.42 4.34 -13.63
CA ASP A 83 -16.77 4.84 -13.40
C ASP A 83 -16.89 5.37 -11.96
N ILE A 84 -17.36 6.61 -11.83
CA ILE A 84 -17.48 7.29 -10.53
C ILE A 84 -18.65 6.75 -9.70
N GLY A 85 -19.70 6.23 -10.34
CA GLY A 85 -20.81 5.57 -9.65
C GLY A 85 -20.31 4.36 -8.88
N ARG A 86 -19.54 3.49 -9.53
CA ARG A 86 -18.89 2.34 -8.85
C ARG A 86 -17.98 2.77 -7.71
N LEU A 87 -17.23 3.86 -7.88
CA LEU A 87 -16.35 4.37 -6.82
C LEU A 87 -17.15 4.87 -5.63
N SER A 88 -18.23 5.62 -5.88
CA SER A 88 -19.17 6.07 -4.85
C SER A 88 -19.81 4.91 -4.11
N ASP A 89 -20.27 3.89 -4.84
CA ASP A 89 -20.87 2.68 -4.25
C ASP A 89 -19.88 1.94 -3.35
N ILE A 90 -18.63 1.78 -3.79
CA ILE A 90 -17.57 1.17 -2.99
C ILE A 90 -17.24 2.02 -1.76
N HIS A 91 -17.19 3.35 -1.90
CA HIS A 91 -16.93 4.25 -0.78
C HIS A 91 -18.02 4.15 0.29
N MET A 92 -19.28 4.20 -0.13
CA MET A 92 -20.44 4.14 0.78
C MET A 92 -20.82 2.73 1.25
N GLN A 93 -20.15 1.67 0.82
CA GLN A 93 -20.50 0.32 1.25
C GLN A 93 -19.31 -0.44 1.85
N VAL A 94 -18.10 -0.10 1.46
CA VAL A 94 -16.88 -0.82 1.84
C VAL A 94 -15.86 0.11 2.51
N LEU A 95 -15.61 1.31 1.97
CA LEU A 95 -14.47 2.15 2.36
C LEU A 95 -14.83 3.35 3.27
N HIS A 96 -15.90 3.25 4.05
CA HIS A 96 -16.50 4.35 4.81
C HIS A 96 -15.52 5.29 5.56
N ASN A 97 -14.38 4.79 6.05
CA ASN A 97 -13.40 5.56 6.84
C ASN A 97 -11.95 5.44 6.35
N GLN A 98 -11.72 5.11 5.08
CA GLN A 98 -10.35 5.05 4.55
C GLN A 98 -10.00 6.34 3.81
N SER A 99 -9.47 7.33 4.54
CA SER A 99 -8.90 8.53 3.94
C SER A 99 -7.50 8.24 3.40
N ILE A 100 -7.18 8.85 2.26
CA ILE A 100 -5.86 8.76 1.64
C ILE A 100 -5.10 10.02 2.02
N ALA A 101 -3.99 9.86 2.74
CA ALA A 101 -3.02 10.91 2.99
C ALA A 101 -1.82 10.70 2.06
N SER A 102 -1.50 11.70 1.25
CA SER A 102 -0.36 11.62 0.33
C SER A 102 0.11 13.02 -0.05
N ASP A 103 1.40 13.28 0.18
CA ASP A 103 2.06 14.51 -0.23
C ASP A 103 2.10 14.65 -1.75
N LEU A 104 2.25 13.53 -2.48
CA LEU A 104 2.23 13.51 -3.94
C LEU A 104 0.88 13.92 -4.52
N LEU A 105 -0.21 13.62 -3.81
CA LEU A 105 -1.57 14.00 -4.22
C LEU A 105 -1.97 15.38 -3.64
N GLY A 106 -1.11 16.03 -2.86
CA GLY A 106 -1.43 17.26 -2.13
C GLY A 106 -2.50 17.07 -1.05
N ILE A 107 -2.81 15.82 -0.68
CA ILE A 107 -3.84 15.46 0.29
C ILE A 107 -3.14 15.27 1.63
N SER A 108 -2.89 16.39 2.31
CA SER A 108 -2.39 16.39 3.68
C SER A 108 -3.55 16.51 4.67
N PRO A 109 -3.49 15.85 5.85
CA PRO A 109 -4.47 16.07 6.92
C PRO A 109 -4.64 17.55 7.28
N THR A 110 -3.61 18.37 7.05
CA THR A 110 -3.58 19.82 7.32
C THR A 110 -4.03 20.70 6.14
N SER A 111 -4.42 20.11 5.00
CA SER A 111 -4.84 20.88 3.82
C SER A 111 -6.16 21.65 4.07
N THR A 112 -6.25 22.86 3.52
CA THR A 112 -7.42 23.76 3.72
C THR A 112 -8.73 23.17 3.19
N TRP A 113 -8.66 22.30 2.17
CA TRP A 113 -9.81 21.55 1.66
C TRP A 113 -10.30 20.47 2.63
N SER A 114 -9.37 19.79 3.33
CA SER A 114 -9.69 18.81 4.40
C SER A 114 -10.41 19.49 5.58
N GLN A 115 -9.95 20.67 6.00
CA GLN A 115 -10.56 21.43 7.10
C GLN A 115 -11.97 21.97 6.78
N ARG A 116 -12.23 22.34 5.51
CA ARG A 116 -13.59 22.72 5.06
C ARG A 116 -14.55 21.53 5.00
N ALA A 117 -14.06 20.35 4.65
CA ALA A 117 -14.89 19.14 4.60
C ALA A 117 -15.30 18.62 5.99
N THR A 118 -14.51 18.91 7.03
CA THR A 118 -14.80 18.55 8.42
C THR A 118 -15.51 19.66 9.21
N GLY A 119 -15.84 20.79 8.58
CA GLY A 119 -16.53 21.91 9.23
C GLY A 119 -15.69 22.63 10.28
N LEU A 120 -14.37 22.50 10.22
CA LEU A 120 -13.42 23.18 11.11
C LEU A 120 -12.90 24.45 10.42
N VAL A 121 -13.79 25.42 10.22
CA VAL A 121 -13.49 26.85 9.97
C VAL A 121 -14.68 27.69 10.40
#